data_AF-A0A845TWF6-F1
#
_entry.id   AF-A0A845TWF6-F1
#
_cell.length_a   1.000
_cell.length_b   1.000
_cell.length_c   1.000
_cell.angle_alpha   90.00
_cell.angle_beta   90.00
_cell.angle_gamma   90.00
#
_symmetry.space_group_name_H-M   'P 1'
#
loop_
_entity.id
_entity.type
_entity.pdbx_description
1 polymer ?
#
loop_
_entity_poly.entity_id
_entity_poly.type
_entity_poly.pdbx_seq_one_letter_code
_entity_poly.pdbx_strand_id
1 'polypeptide(L)'
;MQCQQFMEGAADWMEGHWSSEAQAHRSACAQCGALLADLEAIQHAAPLLAEPFAEPPERVWLSVRAQLQAEGILRTQRSWLDRLKDSFTLAPRPVMAGAYAALFAAGVALFFATSHHPSNNPLAQLATRNSASPLASTPTAAPPDSVYSAQLANVELNTMGSVRAQDPAIADSYRQNLAIVDNFIAVCEKRVQQDPQNSVAREYLLNAYQQKADLLAAMVDRGTLGD
;
A
#
# COMPACT_ATOMS: atom_id res chain seq x y z
N MET A 1 5.99 10.87 43.93
CA MET A 1 6.07 11.02 42.46
C MET A 1 5.45 12.33 42.00
N GLN A 2 5.76 12.76 40.78
CA GLN A 2 5.12 13.89 40.12
C GLN A 2 3.89 13.43 39.30
N CYS A 3 2.94 14.33 39.02
CA CYS A 3 1.72 14.01 38.30
C CYS A 3 1.98 13.44 36.89
N GLN A 4 3.04 13.87 36.19
CA GLN A 4 3.36 13.36 34.87
C GLN A 4 3.78 11.88 34.91
N GLN A 5 4.66 11.51 35.85
CA GLN A 5 5.06 10.12 36.08
C GLN A 5 3.86 9.26 36.51
N PHE A 6 2.94 9.86 37.28
CA PHE A 6 1.66 9.26 37.60
C PHE A 6 0.68 9.21 36.42
N MET A 7 0.92 9.84 35.28
CA MET A 7 0.02 9.66 34.12
C MET A 7 0.61 8.67 33.10
N GLU A 8 1.94 8.59 33.01
CA GLU A 8 2.64 7.66 32.14
C GLU A 8 2.36 6.19 32.49
N GLY A 9 2.19 5.87 33.78
CA GLY A 9 1.82 4.52 34.23
C GLY A 9 0.32 4.20 34.17
N ALA A 10 -0.52 5.07 33.59
CA ALA A 10 -1.98 4.95 33.63
C ALA A 10 -2.54 3.62 33.13
N ALA A 11 -1.95 3.09 32.07
CA ALA A 11 -2.36 1.81 31.51
C ALA A 11 -2.17 0.68 32.53
N ASP A 12 -0.99 0.58 33.15
CA ASP A 12 -0.62 -0.55 34.00
C ASP A 12 -1.55 -0.70 35.21
N TRP A 13 -1.93 0.40 35.88
CA TRP A 13 -2.84 0.30 37.02
C TRP A 13 -4.32 0.25 36.65
N MET A 14 -4.72 0.73 35.47
CA MET A 14 -6.07 0.45 34.95
C MET A 14 -6.25 -1.04 34.63
N GLU A 15 -5.16 -1.75 34.33
CA GLU A 15 -5.12 -3.22 34.22
C GLU A 15 -5.00 -3.94 35.58
N GLY A 16 -4.93 -3.20 36.70
CA GLY A 16 -4.93 -3.71 38.06
C GLY A 16 -3.58 -3.70 38.78
N HIS A 17 -2.50 -3.27 38.13
CA HIS A 17 -1.15 -3.26 38.71
C HIS A 17 -0.85 -1.92 39.40
N TRP A 18 -1.12 -1.82 40.70
CA TRP A 18 -0.86 -0.61 41.48
C TRP A 18 0.44 -0.70 42.29
N SER A 19 1.31 0.29 42.14
CA SER A 19 2.42 0.49 43.07
C SER A 19 1.95 1.19 44.35
N SER A 20 2.64 0.96 45.46
CA SER A 20 2.36 1.65 46.74
C SER A 20 2.53 3.17 46.63
N GLU A 21 3.51 3.61 45.83
CA GLU A 21 3.70 5.03 45.55
C GLU A 21 2.49 5.60 44.80
N ALA A 22 1.96 4.91 43.78
CA ALA A 22 0.82 5.36 42.97
C ALA A 22 -0.43 5.55 43.82
N GLN A 23 -0.68 4.61 44.73
CA GLN A 23 -1.79 4.69 45.68
C GLN A 23 -1.63 5.91 46.60
N ALA A 24 -0.42 6.16 47.11
CA ALA A 24 -0.15 7.33 47.93
C ALA A 24 -0.40 8.64 47.15
N HIS A 25 0.04 8.73 45.89
CA HIS A 25 -0.19 9.92 45.07
C HIS A 25 -1.67 10.15 44.73
N ARG A 26 -2.42 9.09 44.38
CA ARG A 26 -3.87 9.15 44.19
C ARG A 26 -4.58 9.76 45.39
N SER A 27 -4.19 9.35 46.61
CA SER A 27 -4.78 9.88 47.85
C SER A 27 -4.36 11.32 48.17
N ALA A 28 -3.15 11.73 47.76
CA ALA A 28 -2.58 13.03 48.09
C ALA A 28 -2.92 14.12 47.05
N CYS A 29 -3.17 13.76 45.80
CA CYS A 29 -3.42 14.69 44.69
C CYS A 29 -4.89 14.67 44.26
N ALA A 30 -5.63 15.72 44.60
CA ALA A 30 -7.05 15.82 44.29
C ALA A 30 -7.36 15.79 42.78
N GLN A 31 -6.49 16.37 41.94
CA GLN A 31 -6.69 16.39 40.48
C GLN A 31 -6.56 15.00 39.85
N CYS A 32 -5.48 14.29 40.19
CA CYS A 32 -5.25 12.93 39.71
C CYS A 32 -6.27 11.95 40.28
N GLY A 33 -6.68 12.13 41.54
CA GLY A 33 -7.74 11.34 42.16
C GLY A 33 -9.10 11.54 41.47
N ALA A 34 -9.47 12.78 41.14
CA ALA A 34 -10.70 13.08 40.42
C ALA A 34 -10.69 12.49 39.00
N LEU A 35 -9.60 12.65 38.25
CA LEU A 35 -9.46 12.09 36.91
C LEU A 35 -9.62 10.55 36.91
N LEU A 36 -9.01 9.87 37.88
CA LEU A 36 -9.16 8.42 38.00
C LEU A 36 -10.57 8.00 38.39
N ALA A 37 -11.25 8.77 39.25
CA ALA A 37 -12.64 8.51 39.57
C ALA A 37 -13.54 8.62 38.34
N ASP A 38 -13.28 9.58 37.45
CA ASP A 38 -14.01 9.72 36.18
C ASP A 38 -13.75 8.52 35.25
N LEU A 39 -12.49 8.07 35.14
CA LEU A 39 -12.14 6.89 34.33
C LEU A 39 -12.76 5.61 34.89
N GLU A 40 -12.75 5.43 36.22
CA GLU A 40 -13.44 4.33 36.90
C GLU A 40 -14.95 4.40 36.62
N ALA A 41 -15.57 5.59 36.67
CA ALA A 41 -16.98 5.76 36.35
C ALA A 41 -17.31 5.35 34.90
N ILE A 42 -16.44 5.68 33.94
CA ILE A 42 -16.57 5.25 32.54
C ILE A 42 -16.48 3.73 32.43
N GLN A 43 -15.52 3.07 33.10
CA GLN A 43 -15.42 1.61 33.10
C GLN A 43 -16.69 0.95 33.65
N HIS A 44 -17.27 1.49 34.71
CA HIS A 44 -18.50 0.96 35.29
C HIS A 44 -19.73 1.22 34.40
N ALA A 45 -19.75 2.32 33.65
CA ALA A 45 -20.83 2.67 32.73
C ALA A 45 -20.75 1.92 31.39
N ALA A 46 -19.56 1.54 30.93
CA ALA A 46 -19.34 0.84 29.67
C ALA A 46 -20.18 -0.44 29.48
N PRO A 47 -20.29 -1.38 30.43
CA PRO A 47 -21.12 -2.56 30.26
C PRO A 47 -22.62 -2.24 30.15
N LEU A 48 -23.10 -1.15 30.78
CA LEU A 48 -24.49 -0.71 30.64
C LEU A 48 -24.81 -0.24 29.21
N LEU A 49 -23.80 0.21 28.47
CA LEU A 49 -23.92 0.53 27.04
C LEU A 49 -23.87 -0.70 26.15
N ALA A 50 -23.40 -1.86 26.64
CA ALA A 50 -23.31 -3.09 25.88
C ALA A 50 -24.64 -3.87 25.85
N GLU A 51 -25.45 -3.75 26.90
CA GLU A 51 -26.77 -4.41 27.06
C GLU A 51 -27.79 -4.18 25.91
N PRO A 52 -27.78 -3.08 25.14
CA PRO A 52 -28.64 -2.95 23.94
C PRO A 52 -28.03 -3.58 22.67
N PHE A 53 -26.71 -3.80 22.62
CA PHE A 53 -26.03 -4.33 21.44
C PHE A 53 -25.79 -5.83 21.64
N ALA A 54 -26.80 -6.63 21.29
CA ALA A 54 -26.61 -8.08 21.15
C ALA A 54 -25.36 -8.35 20.31
N GLU A 55 -24.48 -9.22 20.81
CA GLU A 55 -23.24 -9.57 20.10
C GLU A 55 -23.57 -9.94 18.64
N PRO A 56 -22.90 -9.31 17.66
CA PRO A 56 -23.22 -9.55 16.26
C PRO A 56 -23.15 -11.06 15.98
N PRO A 57 -24.17 -11.63 15.32
CA PRO A 57 -24.20 -13.05 15.04
C PRO A 57 -22.93 -13.49 14.28
N GLU A 58 -22.43 -14.68 14.55
CA GLU A 58 -21.15 -15.18 14.01
C GLU A 58 -21.02 -15.03 12.48
N ARG A 59 -22.12 -15.15 11.75
CA ARG A 59 -22.18 -14.92 10.30
C ARG A 59 -21.67 -13.53 9.87
N VAL A 60 -21.91 -12.50 10.68
CA VAL A 60 -21.50 -11.11 10.41
C VAL A 60 -19.99 -11.00 10.52
N TRP A 61 -19.39 -11.65 11.52
CA TRP A 61 -17.94 -11.70 11.66
C TRP A 61 -17.27 -12.48 10.53
N LEU A 62 -17.90 -13.58 10.08
CA LEU A 62 -17.44 -14.34 8.92
C LEU A 62 -17.53 -13.51 7.62
N SER A 63 -18.61 -12.75 7.41
CA SER A 63 -18.73 -11.89 6.23
C SER A 63 -17.73 -10.74 6.25
N VAL A 64 -17.52 -10.10 7.41
CA VAL A 64 -16.50 -9.06 7.58
C VAL A 64 -15.10 -9.63 7.30
N ARG A 65 -14.78 -10.80 7.83
CA ARG A 65 -13.48 -11.45 7.54
C ARG A 65 -13.30 -11.75 6.06
N ALA A 66 -14.33 -12.31 5.41
CA ALA A 66 -14.29 -12.61 3.98
C ALA A 66 -14.10 -11.34 3.14
N GLN A 67 -14.78 -10.25 3.52
CA GLN A 67 -14.67 -8.97 2.83
C GLN A 67 -13.29 -8.33 3.02
N LEU A 68 -12.76 -8.33 4.24
CA LEU A 68 -11.41 -7.84 4.54
C LEU A 68 -10.30 -8.66 3.86
N GLN A 69 -10.54 -9.96 3.62
CA GLN A 69 -9.63 -10.80 2.81
C GLN A 69 -9.73 -10.48 1.32
N ALA A 70 -10.93 -10.20 0.81
CA ALA A 70 -11.16 -9.80 -0.58
C ALA A 70 -10.56 -8.42 -0.88
N GLU A 71 -10.66 -7.49 0.06
CA GLU A 71 -10.04 -6.16 0.01
C GLU A 71 -8.52 -6.18 0.25
N GLY A 72 -7.95 -7.35 0.57
CA GLY A 72 -6.51 -7.52 0.76
C GLY A 72 -5.94 -6.91 2.06
N ILE A 73 -6.82 -6.36 2.92
CA ILE A 73 -6.46 -5.76 4.21
C ILE A 73 -5.93 -6.85 5.16
N LEU A 74 -6.60 -8.01 5.17
CA LEU A 74 -6.12 -9.20 5.87
C LEU A 74 -5.27 -10.04 4.90
N ARG A 75 -3.95 -9.85 4.94
CA ARG A 75 -3.02 -10.82 4.35
C ARG A 75 -3.07 -12.10 5.19
N THR A 76 -3.97 -13.02 4.87
CA THR A 76 -3.74 -14.43 5.22
C THR A 76 -2.37 -14.75 4.63
N GLN A 77 -1.43 -15.14 5.50
CA GLN A 77 -0.14 -15.64 5.11
C GLN A 77 -0.42 -16.86 4.23
N ARG A 78 -0.60 -16.64 2.92
CA ARG A 78 -0.79 -17.71 1.94
C ARG A 78 0.37 -18.65 2.15
N SER A 79 0.07 -19.82 2.71
CA SER A 79 1.06 -20.86 2.88
C SER A 79 1.64 -21.11 1.48
N TRP A 80 2.96 -21.25 1.40
CA TRP A 80 3.65 -21.60 0.15
C TRP A 80 2.99 -22.81 -0.56
N LEU A 81 2.32 -23.68 0.22
CA LEU A 81 1.52 -24.82 -0.25
C LEU A 81 0.31 -24.42 -1.12
N ASP A 82 -0.35 -23.28 -0.85
CA ASP A 82 -1.48 -22.80 -1.66
C ASP A 82 -1.02 -22.28 -3.03
N ARG A 83 0.16 -21.64 -3.10
CA ARG A 83 0.79 -21.26 -4.37
C ARG A 83 1.20 -22.47 -5.22
N LEU A 84 1.57 -23.58 -4.58
CA LEU A 84 1.90 -24.82 -5.29
C LEU A 84 0.66 -25.50 -5.85
N LYS A 85 -0.47 -25.48 -5.13
CA LYS A 85 -1.73 -26.04 -5.63
C LYS A 85 -2.26 -25.31 -6.85
N ASP A 86 -2.19 -23.97 -6.88
CA ASP A 86 -2.61 -23.19 -8.06
C ASP A 86 -1.74 -23.45 -9.30
N SER A 87 -0.45 -23.76 -9.10
CA SER A 87 0.46 -24.17 -10.19
C SER A 87 0.14 -25.57 -10.75
N PHE A 88 -0.38 -26.47 -9.91
CA PHE A 88 -0.79 -27.82 -10.33
C PHE A 88 -2.22 -27.91 -10.88
N THR A 89 -3.05 -26.87 -10.69
CA THR A 89 -4.33 -26.72 -11.42
C THR A 89 -4.17 -26.05 -12.79
N LEU A 90 -2.96 -26.12 -13.37
CA LEU A 90 -2.77 -25.93 -14.79
C LEU A 90 -3.48 -27.08 -15.51
N ALA A 91 -4.76 -26.87 -15.79
CA ALA A 91 -5.61 -27.75 -16.57
C ALA A 91 -4.82 -28.35 -17.74
N PRO A 92 -4.73 -29.68 -17.89
CA PRO A 92 -4.12 -30.25 -19.07
C PRO A 92 -5.05 -29.93 -20.24
N ARG A 93 -4.79 -28.81 -20.94
CA ARG A 93 -5.40 -28.53 -22.24
C ARG A 93 -4.77 -29.51 -23.24
N PRO A 94 -5.48 -30.54 -23.74
CA PRO A 94 -4.89 -31.59 -24.55
C PRO A 94 -4.66 -31.19 -26.02
N VAL A 95 -4.41 -29.90 -26.30
CA VAL A 95 -4.34 -29.37 -27.69
C VAL A 95 -2.89 -29.18 -28.17
N MET A 96 -1.88 -29.31 -27.32
CA MET A 96 -0.47 -29.07 -27.70
C MET A 96 0.43 -30.32 -27.57
N ALA A 97 -0.08 -31.50 -27.94
CA ALA A 97 0.76 -32.70 -28.10
C ALA A 97 1.21 -32.96 -29.56
N GLY A 98 0.60 -32.27 -30.55
CA GLY A 98 0.92 -32.48 -31.97
C GLY A 98 2.08 -31.63 -32.53
N ALA A 99 2.34 -30.45 -31.94
CA ALA A 99 3.29 -29.49 -32.53
C ALA A 99 4.77 -29.85 -32.28
N TYR A 100 5.09 -30.42 -31.11
CA TYR A 100 6.48 -30.75 -30.77
C TYR A 100 7.01 -31.96 -31.55
N ALA A 101 6.17 -32.94 -31.89
CA ALA A 101 6.56 -34.09 -32.70
C ALA A 101 6.90 -33.70 -34.15
N ALA A 102 6.16 -32.75 -34.72
CA ALA A 102 6.41 -32.24 -36.08
C ALA A 102 7.71 -31.43 -36.17
N LEU A 103 8.02 -30.62 -35.15
CA LEU A 103 9.27 -29.84 -35.09
C LEU A 103 10.50 -30.74 -34.90
N PHE A 104 10.41 -31.81 -34.10
CA PHE A 104 11.51 -32.77 -33.95
C PHE A 104 11.77 -33.56 -35.24
N ALA A 105 10.72 -34.02 -35.94
CA ALA A 105 10.86 -34.72 -37.20
C ALA A 105 11.44 -33.82 -38.31
N ALA A 106 11.02 -32.55 -38.38
CA ALA A 106 11.58 -31.59 -39.33
C ALA A 106 13.06 -31.25 -39.03
N GLY A 107 13.43 -31.14 -37.75
CA GLY A 107 14.81 -30.90 -37.33
C GLY A 107 15.78 -32.03 -37.70
N VAL A 108 15.35 -33.29 -37.54
CA VAL A 108 16.16 -34.46 -37.92
C VAL A 108 16.33 -34.54 -39.45
N ALA A 109 15.28 -34.27 -40.23
CA ALA A 109 15.36 -34.27 -41.70
C ALA A 109 16.31 -33.18 -42.25
N LEU A 110 16.30 -31.98 -41.64
CA LEU A 110 17.19 -30.88 -42.02
C LEU A 110 18.66 -31.17 -41.67
N PHE A 111 18.91 -31.85 -40.55
CA PHE A 111 20.26 -32.23 -40.12
C PHE A 111 20.93 -33.26 -41.06
N PHE A 112 20.16 -34.22 -41.59
CA PHE A 112 20.66 -35.17 -42.59
C PHE A 112 20.83 -34.53 -43.98
N ALA A 113 20.03 -33.51 -44.32
CA ALA A 113 20.17 -32.78 -45.59
C ALA A 113 21.36 -31.82 -45.63
N THR A 114 21.77 -31.27 -44.47
CA THR A 114 22.92 -30.35 -44.36
C THR A 114 24.26 -31.06 -44.18
N SER A 115 24.27 -32.32 -43.74
CA SER A 115 25.51 -33.12 -43.60
C SER A 115 26.02 -33.74 -44.91
N HIS A 116 25.25 -33.65 -46.01
CA HIS A 116 25.62 -34.19 -47.33
C HIS A 116 25.98 -33.15 -48.40
N HIS A 117 26.11 -31.86 -48.06
CA HIS A 117 26.51 -30.86 -49.05
C HIS A 117 28.02 -30.60 -49.06
N PRO A 118 28.74 -30.96 -50.15
CA PRO A 118 30.10 -30.49 -50.36
C PRO A 118 30.11 -28.97 -50.62
N SER A 119 31.19 -28.37 -50.14
CA SER A 119 31.58 -26.96 -50.18
C SER A 119 31.28 -26.21 -51.48
N ASN A 120 30.76 -24.98 -51.36
CA ASN A 120 31.11 -23.86 -52.23
C ASN A 120 30.87 -22.53 -51.49
N ASN A 121 31.97 -21.89 -51.06
CA ASN A 121 31.99 -20.48 -50.73
C ASN A 121 31.96 -19.66 -52.03
N PRO A 122 31.27 -18.52 -52.02
CA PRO A 122 31.96 -17.30 -52.39
C PRO A 122 31.66 -16.13 -51.45
N LEU A 123 32.75 -15.47 -51.08
CA LEU A 123 32.81 -14.17 -50.43
C LEU A 123 32.02 -13.09 -51.17
N ALA A 124 31.65 -12.08 -50.38
CA ALA A 124 31.31 -10.72 -50.78
C ALA A 124 29.91 -10.50 -51.35
N GLN A 125 29.06 -9.84 -50.54
CA GLN A 125 28.41 -8.61 -50.99
C GLN A 125 28.06 -7.70 -49.81
N LEU A 126 28.86 -6.63 -49.73
CA LEU A 126 28.43 -5.24 -49.52
C LEU A 126 28.17 -4.78 -48.09
N ALA A 127 29.25 -4.23 -47.54
CA ALA A 127 29.25 -3.12 -46.62
C ALA A 127 28.40 -1.92 -47.11
N THR A 128 27.99 -1.13 -46.12
CA THR A 128 27.64 0.30 -46.16
C THR A 128 26.30 0.72 -46.76
N ARG A 129 25.36 1.14 -45.89
CA ARG A 129 24.78 2.49 -46.00
C ARG A 129 24.24 3.01 -44.66
N ASN A 130 24.89 4.05 -44.14
CA ASN A 130 24.40 4.92 -43.08
C ASN A 130 23.14 5.69 -43.51
N SER A 131 22.39 6.13 -42.50
CA SER A 131 21.92 7.52 -42.30
C SER A 131 20.41 7.70 -42.15
N ALA A 132 20.10 8.57 -41.18
CA ALA A 132 18.96 9.47 -41.07
C ALA A 132 17.75 9.02 -40.22
N SER A 133 17.86 9.32 -38.92
CA SER A 133 16.77 9.89 -38.12
C SER A 133 16.47 11.32 -38.63
N PRO A 134 15.22 11.81 -38.49
CA PRO A 134 15.05 12.90 -37.53
C PRO A 134 13.80 12.79 -36.65
N LEU A 135 14.03 13.10 -35.38
CA LEU A 135 13.18 13.84 -34.44
C LEU A 135 11.66 13.51 -34.41
N ALA A 136 11.28 12.70 -33.42
CA ALA A 136 10.11 12.98 -32.59
C ALA A 136 10.57 12.98 -31.14
N SER A 137 10.69 14.18 -30.57
CA SER A 137 10.96 14.40 -29.16
C SER A 137 9.79 13.89 -28.34
N THR A 138 9.97 12.76 -27.68
CA THR A 138 9.23 12.43 -26.45
C THR A 138 10.28 12.36 -25.35
N PRO A 139 10.12 13.09 -24.23
CA PRO A 139 11.15 13.11 -23.20
C PRO A 139 11.39 11.69 -22.69
N THR A 140 12.65 11.28 -22.83
CA THR A 140 13.42 10.38 -21.98
C THR A 140 12.66 9.92 -20.75
N ALA A 141 12.50 8.60 -20.66
CA ALA A 141 11.95 7.85 -19.55
C ALA A 141 12.48 8.33 -18.19
N ALA A 142 11.73 9.22 -17.56
CA ALA A 142 11.65 9.27 -16.12
C ALA A 142 10.81 8.07 -15.67
N PRO A 143 11.10 7.44 -14.52
CA PRO A 143 10.26 6.36 -13.99
C PRO A 143 8.80 6.86 -13.92
N PRO A 144 7.80 6.01 -14.24
CA PRO A 144 6.39 6.40 -14.27
C PRO A 144 5.95 7.13 -12.99
N ASP A 145 6.55 6.75 -11.87
CA ASP A 145 6.30 7.29 -10.54
C ASP A 145 6.58 8.80 -10.42
N SER A 146 7.60 9.32 -11.12
CA SER A 146 7.97 10.74 -11.08
C SER A 146 6.97 11.68 -11.77
N VAL A 147 6.19 11.15 -12.73
CA VAL A 147 5.15 11.92 -13.42
C VAL A 147 3.93 12.06 -12.51
N TYR A 148 3.59 11.01 -11.74
CA TYR A 148 2.50 11.03 -10.78
C TYR A 148 2.77 12.00 -9.62
N SER A 149 3.98 11.98 -9.05
CA SER A 149 4.34 12.87 -7.95
C SER A 149 4.30 14.34 -8.35
N ALA A 150 4.77 14.68 -9.56
CA ALA A 150 4.70 16.04 -10.10
C ALA A 150 3.26 16.53 -10.33
N GLN A 151 2.36 15.67 -10.82
CA GLN A 151 0.95 16.01 -11.00
C GLN A 151 0.26 16.25 -9.65
N LEU A 152 0.47 15.36 -8.68
CA LEU A 152 -0.10 15.47 -7.33
C LEU A 152 0.38 16.74 -6.60
N ALA A 153 1.66 17.12 -6.76
CA ALA A 153 2.20 18.34 -6.16
C ALA A 153 1.52 19.61 -6.70
N ASN A 154 1.22 19.66 -8.00
CA ASN A 154 0.51 20.79 -8.60
C ASN A 154 -0.94 20.88 -8.09
N VAL A 155 -1.63 19.75 -7.98
CA VAL A 155 -3.00 19.70 -7.44
C VAL A 155 -3.00 20.16 -5.98
N GLU A 156 -2.08 19.66 -5.17
CA GLU A 156 -1.94 20.05 -3.77
C GLU A 156 -1.74 21.55 -3.60
N LEU A 157 -0.84 22.16 -4.38
CA LEU A 157 -0.58 23.60 -4.30
C LEU A 157 -1.85 24.43 -4.59
N ASN A 158 -2.62 24.04 -5.61
CA ASN A 158 -3.86 24.71 -5.99
C ASN A 158 -4.96 24.51 -4.92
N THR A 159 -5.14 23.27 -4.46
CA THR A 159 -6.13 22.93 -3.43
C THR A 159 -5.83 23.64 -2.11
N MET A 160 -4.57 23.60 -1.63
CA MET A 160 -4.16 24.30 -0.41
C MET A 160 -4.32 25.82 -0.52
N GLY A 161 -4.07 26.38 -1.71
CA GLY A 161 -4.33 27.80 -1.99
C GLY A 161 -5.81 28.16 -1.80
N SER A 162 -6.71 27.34 -2.34
CA SER A 162 -8.17 27.55 -2.22
C SER A 162 -8.69 27.37 -0.80
N VAL A 163 -8.29 26.30 -0.10
CA VAL A 163 -8.73 26.02 1.28
C VAL A 163 -8.24 27.10 2.25
N ARG A 164 -7.00 27.56 2.09
CA ARG A 164 -6.44 28.65 2.91
C ARG A 164 -7.19 29.97 2.73
N ALA A 165 -7.69 30.24 1.52
CA ALA A 165 -8.49 31.43 1.26
C ALA A 165 -9.88 31.37 1.93
N GLN A 166 -10.42 30.17 2.14
CA GLN A 166 -11.71 29.95 2.80
C GLN A 166 -11.61 29.90 4.33
N ASP A 167 -10.76 29.03 4.89
CA ASP A 167 -10.57 28.87 6.33
C ASP A 167 -9.11 28.52 6.68
N PRO A 168 -8.37 29.45 7.33
CA PRO A 168 -6.97 29.22 7.68
C PRO A 168 -6.77 28.16 8.78
N ALA A 169 -7.72 27.98 9.69
CA ALA A 169 -7.61 27.00 10.78
C ALA A 169 -7.81 25.57 10.29
N ILE A 170 -8.73 25.37 9.35
CA ILE A 170 -8.91 24.07 8.68
C ILE A 170 -7.71 23.73 7.79
N ALA A 171 -7.13 24.72 7.12
CA ALA A 171 -5.93 24.56 6.30
C ALA A 171 -4.71 24.09 7.12
N ASP A 172 -4.61 24.46 8.40
CA ASP A 172 -3.54 23.97 9.30
C ASP A 172 -3.63 22.47 9.53
N SER A 173 -4.83 21.96 9.84
CA SER A 173 -5.06 20.53 10.08
C SER A 173 -4.79 19.69 8.83
N TYR A 174 -5.27 20.14 7.66
CA TYR A 174 -5.04 19.42 6.41
C TYR A 174 -3.57 19.38 6.00
N ARG A 175 -2.81 20.47 6.22
CA ARG A 175 -1.38 20.49 5.96
C ARG A 175 -0.64 19.44 6.77
N GLN A 176 -1.03 19.26 8.04
CA GLN A 176 -0.40 18.27 8.89
C GLN A 176 -0.70 16.85 8.40
N ASN A 177 -1.93 16.58 7.96
CA ASN A 177 -2.31 15.28 7.37
C ASN A 177 -1.59 15.02 6.04
N LEU A 178 -1.49 16.03 5.16
CA LEU A 178 -0.73 15.93 3.92
C LEU A 178 0.74 15.63 4.17
N ALA A 179 1.37 16.29 5.14
CA ALA A 179 2.77 16.05 5.49
C ALA A 179 3.04 14.59 5.94
N ILE A 180 2.06 13.94 6.58
CA ILE A 180 2.16 12.52 6.95
C ILE A 180 2.16 11.64 5.69
N VAL A 181 1.24 11.89 4.76
CA VAL A 181 1.13 11.13 3.50
C VAL A 181 2.38 11.35 2.63
N ASP A 182 2.89 12.57 2.55
CA ASP A 182 4.11 12.89 1.80
C ASP A 182 5.35 12.20 2.34
N ASN A 183 5.50 12.14 3.67
CA ASN A 183 6.57 11.38 4.30
C ASN A 183 6.47 9.89 3.94
N PHE A 184 5.26 9.34 4.01
CA PHE A 184 5.01 7.94 3.65
C PHE A 184 5.35 7.64 2.18
N ILE A 185 4.97 8.54 1.26
CA ILE A 185 5.33 8.46 -0.16
C ILE A 185 6.86 8.47 -0.31
N ALA A 186 7.56 9.39 0.34
CA ALA A 186 9.02 9.48 0.26
C ALA A 186 9.73 8.19 0.75
N VAL A 187 9.20 7.55 1.80
CA VAL A 187 9.69 6.25 2.28
C VAL A 187 9.45 5.15 1.25
N CYS A 188 8.27 5.13 0.62
CA CYS A 188 7.93 4.16 -0.42
C CYS A 188 8.79 4.35 -1.68
N GLU A 189 8.95 5.58 -2.15
CA GLU A 189 9.81 5.92 -3.30
C GLU A 189 11.25 5.46 -3.07
N LYS A 190 11.80 5.73 -1.88
CA LYS A 190 13.15 5.28 -1.51
C LYS A 190 13.26 3.75 -1.57
N ARG A 191 12.25 3.03 -1.09
CA ARG A 191 12.24 1.57 -1.11
C ARG A 191 12.13 1.00 -2.54
N VAL A 192 11.33 1.62 -3.40
CA VAL A 192 11.22 1.25 -4.82
C VAL A 192 12.52 1.55 -5.58
N GLN A 193 13.21 2.65 -5.25
CA GLN A 193 14.52 2.97 -5.84
C GLN A 193 15.60 1.96 -5.42
N GLN A 194 15.56 1.49 -4.17
CA GLN A 194 16.50 0.49 -3.66
C GLN A 194 16.26 -0.91 -4.25
N ASP A 195 15.00 -1.27 -4.52
CA ASP A 195 14.64 -2.57 -5.11
C ASP A 195 13.51 -2.41 -6.16
N PRO A 196 13.86 -2.07 -7.43
CA PRO A 196 12.87 -1.80 -8.48
C PRO A 196 12.05 -3.02 -8.93
N GLN A 197 12.53 -4.24 -8.62
CA GLN A 197 11.85 -5.49 -8.94
C GLN A 197 10.85 -5.90 -7.86
N ASN A 198 10.84 -5.19 -6.72
CA ASN A 198 9.92 -5.44 -5.62
C ASN A 198 8.50 -4.97 -5.97
N SER A 199 7.70 -5.89 -6.50
CA SER A 199 6.29 -5.65 -6.84
C SER A 199 5.46 -5.13 -5.66
N VAL A 200 5.77 -5.58 -4.43
CA VAL A 200 5.08 -5.16 -3.20
C VAL A 200 5.39 -3.71 -2.86
N ALA A 201 6.65 -3.28 -2.96
CA ALA A 201 7.03 -1.88 -2.71
C ALA A 201 6.36 -0.91 -3.72
N ARG A 202 6.25 -1.33 -4.98
CA ARG A 202 5.56 -0.56 -6.03
C ARG A 202 4.04 -0.48 -5.78
N GLU A 203 3.43 -1.55 -5.28
CA GLU A 203 2.01 -1.54 -4.88
C GLU A 203 1.76 -0.58 -3.71
N TYR A 204 2.64 -0.57 -2.70
CA TYR A 204 2.54 0.39 -1.59
C TYR A 204 2.69 1.84 -2.06
N LEU A 205 3.60 2.11 -3.00
CA LEU A 205 3.78 3.44 -3.57
C LEU A 205 2.52 3.90 -4.33
N LEU A 206 1.92 3.03 -5.13
CA LEU A 206 0.66 3.33 -5.84
C LEU A 206 -0.49 3.62 -4.87
N ASN A 207 -0.63 2.82 -3.81
CA ASN A 207 -1.66 3.04 -2.79
C ASN A 207 -1.42 4.38 -2.06
N ALA A 208 -0.17 4.71 -1.74
CA ALA A 208 0.18 6.00 -1.15
C ALA A 208 -0.22 7.19 -2.03
N TYR A 209 0.01 7.11 -3.35
CA TYR A 209 -0.44 8.13 -4.29
C TYR A 209 -1.97 8.23 -4.36
N GLN A 210 -2.68 7.11 -4.31
CA GLN A 210 -4.14 7.10 -4.31
C GLN A 210 -4.70 7.75 -3.04
N GLN A 211 -4.16 7.42 -1.87
CA GLN A 211 -4.56 8.07 -0.60
C GLN A 211 -4.35 9.58 -0.63
N LYS A 212 -3.24 10.06 -1.23
CA LYS A 212 -3.01 11.49 -1.42
C LYS A 212 -4.08 12.11 -2.32
N ALA A 213 -4.42 11.47 -3.43
CA ALA A 213 -5.46 11.94 -4.34
C ALA A 213 -6.84 12.03 -3.65
N ASP A 214 -7.21 11.01 -2.87
CA ASP A 214 -8.48 10.96 -2.14
C ASP A 214 -8.57 12.08 -1.10
N LEU A 215 -7.46 12.35 -0.38
CA LEU A 215 -7.39 13.45 0.58
C LEU A 215 -7.54 14.82 -0.11
N LEU A 216 -6.87 15.01 -1.25
CA LEU A 216 -6.98 16.22 -2.06
C LEU A 216 -8.40 16.41 -2.60
N ALA A 217 -9.05 15.33 -3.06
CA ALA A 217 -10.44 15.36 -3.52
C ALA A 217 -11.41 15.74 -2.39
N ALA A 218 -11.27 15.14 -1.22
CA ALA A 218 -12.10 15.44 -0.05
C ALA A 218 -11.97 16.91 0.39
N MET A 219 -10.79 17.52 0.24
CA MET A 219 -10.59 18.96 0.49
C MET A 219 -11.33 19.84 -0.51
N VAL A 220 -11.31 19.47 -1.80
CA VAL A 220 -12.01 20.21 -2.85
C VAL A 220 -13.53 20.12 -2.66
N ASP A 221 -14.07 18.93 -2.41
CA ASP A 221 -15.51 18.72 -2.19
C ASP A 221 -16.03 19.52 -0.99
N ARG A 222 -15.23 19.63 0.07
CA ARG A 222 -15.60 20.42 1.24
C ARG A 222 -15.50 21.92 1.00
N GLY A 223 -14.56 22.35 0.17
CA GLY A 223 -14.43 23.74 -0.24
C GLY A 223 -15.55 24.20 -1.19
N THR A 224 -16.14 23.30 -1.97
CA THR A 224 -17.26 23.64 -2.88
C THR A 224 -18.62 23.65 -2.19
N LEU A 225 -18.78 22.95 -1.07
CA LEU A 225 -20.02 22.90 -0.28
C LEU A 225 -20.20 24.10 0.68
N GLY A 226 -19.21 25.01 0.73
CA GLY A 226 -19.22 26.20 1.60
C GLY A 226 -19.75 27.49 0.97
N ASP A 227 -20.18 27.45 -0.30
CA ASP A 227 -20.86 28.55 -1.02
C ASP A 227 -22.39 28.38 -0.96
#